data_AF-A0A7W5UQC4-F1
#
_entry.id   AF-A0A7W5UQC4-F1
#
_cell.length_a   1.000
_cell.length_b   1.000
_cell.length_c   1.000
_cell.angle_alpha   90.00
_cell.angle_beta   90.00
_cell.angle_gamma   90.00
#
_symmetry.space_group_name_H-M   'P 1'
#
loop_
_entity.id
_entity.type
_entity.pdbx_description
1 polymer ?
#
loop_
_entity_poly.entity_id
_entity_poly.type
_entity_poly.pdbx_seq_one_letter_code
_entity_poly.pdbx_strand_id
1 'polypeptide(L)'
;MPKIRKARQKKTAQVEQLRPGRAVLPEDGPRRVHNRIRLHAQPARRRGPRIAPSTVRIPRSEIETRLMTAMKTLRAVPDKERRFLIVRSSSPDYVREYIDAYDPDDEAMPRFKPTPADVSDYLTALSWVRHLDKAAWRILWWRSFDVSFGLIGKKIGRSDETARKRYETAITDAWIAANT
;
A
#
# COMPACT_ATOMS: atom_id res chain seq x y z
N MET A 1 -48.20 -38.44 -33.44
CA MET A 1 -49.13 -37.86 -34.43
C MET A 1 -49.39 -36.39 -34.04
N PRO A 2 -48.83 -35.40 -34.75
CA PRO A 2 -48.93 -33.98 -34.39
C PRO A 2 -50.19 -33.33 -34.98
N LYS A 3 -50.80 -32.39 -34.26
CA LYS A 3 -51.85 -31.50 -34.80
C LYS A 3 -51.38 -30.04 -34.80
N ILE A 4 -51.38 -29.50 -36.01
CA ILE A 4 -51.16 -28.12 -36.41
C ILE A 4 -52.19 -27.20 -35.75
N ARG A 5 -51.76 -26.07 -35.18
CA ARG A 5 -52.60 -24.86 -35.14
C ARG A 5 -51.77 -23.60 -35.42
N LYS A 6 -52.34 -22.80 -36.32
CA LYS A 6 -51.78 -21.64 -37.02
C LYS A 6 -52.00 -20.33 -36.26
N ALA A 7 -51.12 -19.38 -36.59
CA ALA A 7 -51.37 -17.97 -36.89
C ALA A 7 -51.93 -17.03 -35.78
N ARG A 8 -50.99 -16.36 -35.12
CA ARG A 8 -50.72 -14.91 -35.14
C ARG A 8 -51.83 -13.98 -35.68
N GLN A 9 -52.36 -13.16 -34.78
CA GLN A 9 -53.00 -11.84 -34.94
C GLN A 9 -52.60 -11.04 -33.66
N LYS A 10 -52.40 -9.74 -33.59
CA LYS A 10 -52.63 -8.59 -34.47
C LYS A 10 -51.65 -7.48 -34.06
N LYS A 11 -51.45 -6.57 -35.01
CA LYS A 11 -50.63 -5.37 -35.03
C LYS A 11 -51.25 -4.30 -34.12
N THR A 12 -50.45 -3.66 -33.26
CA THR A 12 -50.78 -2.32 -32.72
C THR A 12 -49.50 -1.51 -32.70
N ALA A 13 -49.42 -0.56 -33.64
CA ALA A 13 -48.43 0.49 -33.65
C ALA A 13 -48.74 1.45 -32.50
N GLN A 14 -47.77 1.68 -31.61
CA GLN A 14 -47.75 2.89 -30.82
C GLN A 14 -46.68 3.81 -31.41
N VAL A 15 -47.19 4.95 -31.86
CA VAL A 15 -46.45 6.11 -32.34
C VAL A 15 -45.63 6.66 -31.19
N GLU A 16 -44.32 6.50 -31.29
CA GLU A 16 -43.35 7.06 -30.34
C GLU A 16 -43.32 8.58 -30.51
N GLN A 17 -43.84 9.28 -29.52
CA GLN A 17 -43.78 10.74 -29.43
C GLN A 17 -42.32 11.17 -29.27
N LEU A 18 -41.84 11.92 -30.26
CA LEU A 18 -40.55 12.61 -30.28
C LEU A 18 -40.44 13.56 -29.07
N ARG A 19 -39.50 13.26 -28.18
CA ARG A 19 -39.00 14.24 -27.20
C ARG A 19 -37.86 15.06 -27.85
N PRO A 20 -37.91 16.40 -27.81
CA PRO A 20 -36.82 17.24 -28.26
C PRO A 20 -35.71 17.24 -27.22
N GLY A 21 -34.45 17.08 -27.65
CA GLY A 21 -33.27 17.28 -26.80
C GLY A 21 -32.24 16.16 -26.76
N ARG A 22 -32.38 15.08 -27.55
CA ARG A 22 -31.29 14.11 -27.72
C ARG A 22 -30.50 14.47 -28.97
N ALA A 23 -29.37 15.15 -28.77
CA ALA A 23 -28.36 15.27 -29.80
C ALA A 23 -27.91 13.85 -30.20
N VAL A 24 -28.30 13.40 -31.39
CA VAL A 24 -27.80 12.16 -32.00
C VAL A 24 -26.39 12.46 -32.48
N LEU A 25 -25.39 12.08 -31.69
CA LEU A 25 -24.01 12.02 -32.16
C LEU A 25 -23.94 10.97 -33.30
N PRO A 26 -23.19 11.22 -34.39
CA PRO A 26 -23.12 10.33 -35.56
C PRO A 26 -22.27 9.06 -35.33
N GLU A 27 -22.40 8.43 -34.15
CA GLU A 27 -21.63 7.25 -33.73
C GLU A 27 -22.48 5.97 -33.69
N ASP A 28 -23.79 6.04 -33.96
CA ASP A 28 -24.67 4.86 -34.07
C ASP A 28 -24.59 4.19 -35.45
N GLY A 29 -23.38 4.01 -35.96
CA GLY A 29 -23.11 3.00 -36.98
C GLY A 29 -23.22 1.60 -36.36
N PRO A 30 -23.46 0.54 -37.16
CA PRO A 30 -23.45 -0.82 -36.64
C PRO A 30 -22.10 -1.07 -35.98
N ARG A 31 -22.09 -1.25 -34.65
CA ARG A 31 -20.89 -1.55 -33.88
C ARG A 31 -20.13 -2.64 -34.60
N ARG A 32 -18.96 -2.31 -35.15
CA ARG A 32 -18.05 -3.28 -35.76
C ARG A 32 -17.91 -4.42 -34.77
N VAL A 33 -18.33 -5.62 -35.17
CA VAL A 33 -18.11 -6.85 -34.40
C VAL A 33 -16.61 -6.92 -34.17
N HIS A 34 -16.17 -6.53 -32.98
CA HIS A 34 -14.76 -6.59 -32.64
C HIS A 34 -14.36 -8.06 -32.75
N ASN A 35 -13.47 -8.35 -33.70
CA ASN A 35 -12.82 -9.64 -33.82
C ASN A 35 -12.31 -10.00 -32.42
N ARG A 36 -12.95 -10.98 -31.79
CA ARG A 36 -12.56 -11.48 -30.48
C ARG A 36 -11.16 -12.03 -30.67
N ILE A 37 -10.15 -11.28 -30.23
CA ILE A 37 -8.75 -11.69 -30.31
C ILE A 37 -8.68 -13.07 -29.66
N ARG A 38 -8.44 -14.10 -30.48
CA ARG A 38 -8.23 -15.46 -29.98
C ARG A 38 -6.83 -15.47 -29.38
N LEU A 39 -6.74 -15.16 -28.08
CA LEU A 39 -5.50 -15.31 -27.34
C LEU A 39 -5.09 -16.78 -27.43
N HIS A 40 -3.90 -17.03 -27.97
CA HIS A 40 -3.32 -18.37 -27.98
C HIS A 40 -3.24 -18.90 -26.54
N ALA A 41 -3.47 -20.20 -26.37
CA ALA A 41 -3.34 -20.85 -25.08
C ALA A 41 -1.95 -20.54 -24.51
N GLN A 42 -1.90 -19.97 -23.30
CA GLN A 42 -0.62 -19.68 -22.66
C GLN A 42 0.14 -21.00 -22.48
N PRO A 43 1.45 -21.04 -22.81
CA PRO A 43 2.26 -22.22 -22.56
C PRO A 43 2.26 -22.56 -21.07
N ALA A 44 2.35 -23.85 -20.75
CA ALA A 44 2.37 -24.32 -19.37
C ALA A 44 3.44 -23.57 -18.56
N ARG A 45 3.01 -22.85 -17.52
CA ARG A 45 3.90 -22.09 -16.64
C ARG A 45 4.95 -23.03 -16.06
N ARG A 46 6.22 -22.85 -16.43
CA ARG A 46 7.34 -23.51 -15.76
C ARG A 46 7.35 -23.02 -14.31
N ARG A 47 7.15 -23.94 -13.36
CA ARG A 47 7.32 -23.63 -11.94
C ARG A 47 8.78 -23.23 -11.76
N GLY A 48 9.02 -21.99 -11.33
CA GLY A 48 10.35 -21.54 -10.96
C GLY A 48 10.93 -22.44 -9.86
N PRO A 49 12.26 -22.43 -9.68
CA PRO A 49 12.90 -23.17 -8.60
C PRO A 49 12.22 -22.85 -7.28
N ARG A 50 11.78 -23.89 -6.55
CA ARG A 50 11.29 -23.73 -5.18
C ARG A 50 12.48 -23.26 -4.34
N ILE A 51 12.45 -21.99 -3.92
CA ILE A 51 13.39 -21.47 -2.92
C ILE A 51 13.24 -22.37 -1.69
N ALA A 52 14.30 -23.08 -1.32
CA ALA A 52 14.31 -23.88 -0.11
C ALA A 52 14.09 -22.94 1.09
N PRO A 53 13.26 -23.29 2.08
CA PRO A 53 13.12 -22.48 3.28
C PRO A 53 14.49 -22.38 3.93
N SER A 54 15.06 -21.18 3.99
CA SER A 54 16.33 -20.96 4.67
C SER A 54 16.12 -21.22 6.17
N THR A 55 16.68 -22.31 6.68
CA THR A 55 16.58 -22.74 8.09
C THR A 55 17.37 -21.85 9.06
N VAL A 56 17.59 -20.57 8.72
CA VAL A 56 18.35 -19.65 9.55
C VAL A 56 17.40 -19.06 10.57
N ARG A 57 17.52 -19.52 11.83
CA ARG A 57 16.81 -18.89 12.94
C ARG A 57 17.38 -17.50 13.18
N ILE A 58 16.52 -16.49 13.16
CA ILE A 58 16.92 -15.10 13.34
C ILE A 58 16.97 -14.82 14.86
N PRO A 59 18.09 -14.30 15.41
CA PRO A 59 18.17 -13.93 16.80
C PRO A 59 17.27 -12.73 17.13
N ARG A 60 16.80 -12.66 18.38
CA ARG A 60 15.85 -11.63 18.83
C ARG A 60 16.38 -10.20 18.66
N SER A 61 17.65 -9.97 18.95
CA SER A 61 18.31 -8.66 18.80
C SER A 61 18.37 -8.18 17.35
N GLU A 62 18.54 -9.12 16.41
CA GLU A 62 18.53 -8.80 14.99
C GLU A 62 17.13 -8.43 14.52
N ILE A 63 16.09 -9.13 15.00
CA ILE A 63 14.70 -8.76 14.70
C ILE A 63 14.37 -7.37 15.22
N GLU A 64 14.76 -7.06 16.45
CA GLU A 64 14.57 -5.72 17.01
C GLU A 64 15.22 -4.66 16.12
N THR A 65 16.48 -4.87 15.74
CA THR A 65 17.21 -3.94 14.88
C THR A 65 16.54 -3.80 13.52
N ARG A 66 16.19 -4.92 12.87
CA ARG A 66 15.49 -4.93 11.57
C ARG A 66 14.14 -4.25 11.65
N LEU A 67 13.37 -4.43 12.72
CA LEU A 67 12.09 -3.77 12.91
C LEU A 67 12.26 -2.26 13.11
N MET A 68 13.21 -1.84 13.94
CA MET A 68 13.49 -0.41 14.12
C MET A 68 13.93 0.22 12.81
N THR A 69 14.88 -0.39 12.09
CA THR A 69 15.31 0.06 10.76
C THR A 69 14.15 0.09 9.79
N ALA A 70 13.31 -0.94 9.73
CA ALA A 70 12.15 -0.99 8.84
C ALA A 70 11.14 0.14 9.09
N MET A 71 10.87 0.46 10.35
CA MET A 71 10.02 1.60 10.71
C MET A 71 10.69 2.94 10.37
N LYS A 72 12.02 3.06 10.57
CA LYS A 72 12.78 4.25 10.16
C LYS A 72 12.74 4.42 8.63
N THR A 73 12.92 3.34 7.87
CA THR A 73 12.81 3.28 6.41
C THR A 73 11.42 3.66 5.92
N LEU A 74 10.36 3.12 6.54
CA LEU A 74 8.98 3.45 6.17
C LEU A 74 8.70 4.96 6.25
N ARG A 75 9.31 5.67 7.21
CA ARG A 75 9.17 7.13 7.34
C ARG A 75 10.00 7.90 6.32
N ALA A 76 11.16 7.37 5.95
CA ALA A 76 12.08 8.00 5.00
C ALA A 76 11.64 7.81 3.54
N VAL A 77 10.94 6.72 3.23
CA VAL A 77 10.42 6.46 1.88
C VAL A 77 9.30 7.45 1.58
N PRO A 78 9.42 8.30 0.55
CA PRO A 78 8.38 9.25 0.19
C PRO A 78 7.15 8.49 -0.33
N ASP A 79 6.05 8.58 0.41
CA ASP A 79 4.78 7.94 0.06
C ASP A 79 4.29 8.45 -1.30
N LYS A 80 4.27 7.54 -2.28
CA LYS A 80 4.00 7.86 -3.69
C LYS A 80 2.56 8.33 -3.90
N GLU A 81 1.62 7.91 -3.06
CA GLU A 81 0.22 8.32 -3.13
C GLU A 81 -0.03 9.68 -2.44
N ARG A 82 0.78 10.03 -1.44
CA ARG A 82 0.76 11.38 -0.82
C ARG A 82 1.46 12.45 -1.63
N ARG A 83 2.24 12.10 -2.67
CA ARG A 83 2.90 13.08 -3.57
C ARG A 83 1.92 14.07 -4.22
N PHE A 84 0.66 13.70 -4.39
CA PHE A 84 -0.38 14.56 -4.96
C PHE A 84 -1.09 15.47 -3.94
N LEU A 85 -0.84 15.27 -2.63
CA LEU A 85 -1.42 16.04 -1.54
C LEU A 85 -0.36 16.77 -0.69
N ILE A 86 0.91 16.72 -1.11
CA ILE A 86 1.88 17.72 -0.66
C ILE A 86 1.34 19.03 -1.19
N VAL A 87 0.84 19.87 -0.29
CA VAL A 87 0.66 21.31 -0.54
C VAL A 87 2.02 21.78 -1.03
N ARG A 88 2.20 21.84 -2.36
CA ARG A 88 3.31 22.60 -2.95
C ARG A 88 3.17 23.96 -2.29
N SER A 89 4.21 24.40 -1.59
CA SER A 89 4.27 25.77 -1.10
C SER A 89 3.79 26.67 -2.24
N SER A 90 2.83 27.56 -1.98
CA SER A 90 2.27 28.43 -3.04
C SER A 90 3.30 29.44 -3.56
N SER A 91 4.55 29.31 -3.13
CA SER A 91 5.72 30.02 -3.62
C SER A 91 5.88 29.77 -5.13
N PRO A 92 5.96 30.84 -5.93
CA PRO A 92 6.28 30.78 -7.36
C PRO A 92 7.62 30.05 -7.61
N ASP A 93 7.77 29.43 -8.79
CA ASP A 93 8.93 28.58 -9.11
C ASP A 93 10.28 29.32 -8.98
N TYR A 94 10.34 30.61 -9.32
CA TYR A 94 11.56 31.42 -9.16
C TYR A 94 11.99 31.63 -7.70
N VAL A 95 11.04 31.62 -6.75
CA VAL A 95 11.36 31.72 -5.31
C VAL A 95 11.97 30.41 -4.82
N ARG A 96 11.54 29.27 -5.39
CA ARG A 96 12.11 27.96 -5.07
C ARG A 96 13.52 27.83 -5.61
N GLU A 97 13.73 28.21 -6.88
CA GLU A 97 15.07 28.24 -7.48
C GLU A 97 16.02 29.14 -6.68
N TYR A 98 15.52 30.26 -6.15
CA TYR A 98 16.31 31.14 -5.28
C TYR A 98 16.61 30.51 -3.92
N ILE A 99 15.63 29.88 -3.25
CA ILE A 99 15.85 29.16 -1.98
C ILE A 99 16.82 28.00 -2.19
N ASP A 100 16.61 27.18 -3.22
CA ASP A 100 17.47 26.03 -3.55
C ASP A 100 18.90 26.49 -3.93
N ALA A 101 19.06 27.67 -4.55
CA ALA A 101 20.37 28.20 -4.96
C ALA A 101 21.14 28.91 -3.84
N TYR A 102 20.44 29.51 -2.87
CA TYR A 102 21.06 30.34 -1.82
C TYR A 102 20.99 29.74 -0.42
N ASP A 103 20.24 28.66 -0.22
CA ASP A 103 20.16 27.93 1.04
C ASP A 103 20.53 26.44 0.90
N PRO A 104 21.75 26.13 0.41
CA PRO A 104 22.20 24.75 0.26
C PRO A 104 22.38 24.02 1.61
N ASP A 105 22.38 24.75 2.72
CA ASP A 105 22.63 24.24 4.08
C ASP A 105 21.35 24.02 4.90
N ASP A 106 20.19 24.58 4.50
CA ASP A 106 18.89 24.36 5.17
C ASP A 106 18.04 23.24 4.51
N GLU A 107 18.68 22.38 3.71
CA GLU A 107 18.21 21.01 3.57
C GLU A 107 18.43 20.31 4.90
N ALA A 108 17.45 20.40 5.81
CA ALA A 108 17.41 19.66 7.07
C ALA A 108 17.60 18.16 6.79
N MET A 109 18.87 17.74 6.76
CA MET A 109 19.26 16.49 6.14
C MET A 109 18.55 15.36 6.91
N PRO A 110 17.85 14.45 6.21
CA PRO A 110 17.10 13.41 6.89
C PRO A 110 18.01 12.66 7.84
N ARG A 111 17.69 12.65 9.15
CA ARG A 111 18.49 12.00 10.19
C ARG A 111 18.77 10.51 9.90
N PHE A 112 17.96 9.91 9.02
CA PHE A 112 18.09 8.53 8.58
C PHE A 112 17.97 8.46 7.06
N LYS A 113 19.01 7.92 6.39
CA LYS A 113 19.03 7.62 4.97
C LYS A 113 19.02 6.10 4.80
N PRO A 114 17.90 5.47 4.37
CA PRO A 114 17.82 4.03 4.23
C PRO A 114 18.78 3.53 3.15
N THR A 115 19.45 2.40 3.39
CA THR A 115 20.22 1.72 2.35
C THR A 115 19.28 0.98 1.39
N PRO A 116 19.71 0.66 0.15
CA PRO A 116 18.88 -0.12 -0.78
C PRO A 116 18.46 -1.49 -0.21
N ALA A 117 19.30 -2.11 0.62
CA ALA A 117 18.98 -3.35 1.33
C ALA A 117 17.88 -3.13 2.39
N ASP A 118 17.90 -2.01 3.11
CA ASP A 118 16.83 -1.69 4.06
C ASP A 118 15.49 -1.49 3.33
N VAL A 119 15.51 -0.92 2.12
CA VAL A 119 14.33 -0.73 1.27
C VAL A 119 13.81 -2.05 0.70
N SER A 120 14.65 -3.06 0.45
CA SER A 120 14.14 -4.39 0.08
C SER A 120 13.55 -5.12 1.28
N ASP A 121 14.18 -4.98 2.45
CA ASP A 121 13.91 -5.84 3.60
C ASP A 121 12.79 -5.32 4.51
N TYR A 122 12.50 -4.02 4.50
CA TYR A 122 11.55 -3.43 5.47
C TYR A 122 10.15 -4.04 5.39
N LEU A 123 9.63 -4.36 4.19
CA LEU A 123 8.30 -4.98 4.06
C LEU A 123 8.25 -6.37 4.67
N THR A 124 9.33 -7.15 4.52
CA THR A 124 9.48 -8.46 5.15
C THR A 124 9.48 -8.31 6.67
N ALA A 125 10.26 -7.38 7.21
CA ALA A 125 10.31 -7.12 8.65
C ALA A 125 8.94 -6.65 9.19
N LEU A 126 8.25 -5.75 8.49
CA LEU A 126 6.93 -5.26 8.89
C LEU A 126 5.85 -6.34 8.82
N SER A 127 6.00 -7.34 7.94
CA SER A 127 5.06 -8.46 7.84
C SER A 127 4.98 -9.27 9.16
N TRP A 128 6.10 -9.38 9.89
CA TRP A 128 6.16 -10.09 11.17
C TRP A 128 5.30 -9.44 12.25
N VAL A 129 5.05 -8.13 12.18
CA VAL A 129 4.30 -7.38 13.20
C VAL A 129 2.84 -7.18 12.80
N ARG A 130 2.40 -7.70 11.66
CA ARG A 130 1.04 -7.48 11.14
C ARG A 130 -0.07 -8.04 12.05
N HIS A 131 0.25 -9.08 12.82
CA HIS A 131 -0.69 -9.73 13.74
C HIS A 131 -0.77 -9.04 15.11
N LEU A 132 0.06 -8.03 15.35
CA LEU A 132 0.20 -7.39 16.65
C LEU A 132 -0.97 -6.44 16.93
N ASP A 133 -1.39 -6.35 18.20
CA ASP A 133 -2.44 -5.41 18.60
C ASP A 133 -2.01 -3.95 18.39
N LYS A 134 -2.99 -3.07 18.14
CA LYS A 134 -2.79 -1.65 17.89
C LYS A 134 -2.07 -0.95 19.04
N ALA A 135 -2.26 -1.38 20.29
CA ALA A 135 -1.53 -0.82 21.42
C ALA A 135 -0.03 -1.15 21.38
N ALA A 136 0.31 -2.41 21.08
CA ALA A 136 1.68 -2.87 21.00
C ALA A 136 2.39 -2.29 19.75
N TRP A 137 1.67 -2.21 18.62
CA TRP A 137 2.14 -1.51 17.41
C TRP A 137 2.51 -0.05 17.70
N ARG A 138 1.66 0.70 18.43
CA ARG A 138 1.97 2.10 18.79
C ARG A 138 3.24 2.23 19.63
N ILE A 139 3.49 1.29 20.53
CA ILE A 139 4.71 1.31 21.37
C ILE A 139 5.95 1.11 20.49
N LEU A 140 5.94 0.12 19.60
CA LEU A 140 7.02 -0.09 18.62
C LEU A 140 7.21 1.15 17.73
N TRP A 141 6.10 1.73 17.26
CA TRP A 141 6.12 2.92 16.43
C TRP A 141 6.76 4.10 17.15
N TRP A 142 6.35 4.42 18.38
CA TRP A 142 6.98 5.47 19.17
C TRP A 142 8.45 5.18 19.48
N ARG A 143 8.82 3.92 19.68
CA ARG A 143 10.21 3.53 19.83
C ARG A 143 11.05 3.80 18.59
N SER A 144 10.49 3.72 17.39
CA SER A 144 11.21 4.10 16.15
C SER A 144 11.56 5.61 16.07
N PHE A 145 10.90 6.46 16.87
CA PHE A 145 11.24 7.87 17.06
C PHE A 145 12.27 8.09 18.18
N ASP A 146 12.87 7.02 18.70
CA ASP A 146 13.81 7.05 19.82
C ASP A 146 13.21 7.71 21.08
N VAL A 147 11.87 7.62 21.25
CA VAL A 147 11.15 8.15 22.41
C VAL A 147 11.41 7.25 23.62
N SER A 148 11.77 7.85 24.76
CA SER A 148 12.04 7.12 26.00
C SER A 148 10.79 6.40 26.54
N PHE A 149 10.99 5.27 27.22
CA PHE A 149 9.88 4.52 27.81
C PHE A 149 9.10 5.33 28.86
N GLY A 150 9.75 6.23 29.59
CA GLY A 150 9.08 7.14 30.50
C GLY A 150 8.06 8.05 29.80
N LEU A 151 8.40 8.60 28.62
CA LEU A 151 7.47 9.40 27.83
C LEU A 151 6.34 8.55 27.23
N ILE A 152 6.66 7.34 26.76
CA ILE A 152 5.67 6.39 26.26
C ILE A 152 4.68 6.00 27.38
N GLY A 153 5.19 5.69 28.57
CA GLY A 153 4.39 5.39 29.76
C GLY A 153 3.44 6.55 30.09
N LYS A 154 3.95 7.79 30.15
CA LYS A 154 3.11 8.99 30.35
C LYS A 154 2.01 9.13 29.30
N LYS A 155 2.31 8.88 28.02
CA LYS A 155 1.32 8.94 26.92
C LYS A 155 0.25 7.86 27.00
N ILE A 156 0.57 6.69 27.55
CA ILE A 156 -0.38 5.57 27.74
C ILE A 156 -1.11 5.67 29.10
N GLY A 157 -0.63 6.52 30.03
CA GLY A 157 -1.14 6.59 31.40
C GLY A 157 -0.69 5.40 32.26
N ARG A 158 0.56 4.95 32.07
CA ARG A 158 1.17 3.79 32.75
C ARG A 158 2.63 4.08 33.14
N SER A 159 3.23 3.21 33.95
CA SER A 159 4.64 3.31 34.32
C SER A 159 5.58 2.99 33.14
N ASP A 160 6.81 3.49 33.20
CA ASP A 160 7.90 3.14 32.26
C ASP A 160 8.05 1.62 32.14
N GLU A 161 8.11 0.94 33.28
CA GLU A 161 8.27 -0.52 33.37
C GLU A 161 7.17 -1.28 32.61
N THR A 162 5.92 -0.79 32.66
CA THR A 162 4.82 -1.38 31.90
C THR A 162 5.01 -1.19 30.39
N ALA A 163 5.51 -0.04 29.96
CA ALA A 163 5.81 0.22 28.55
C ALA A 163 6.96 -0.66 28.06
N ARG A 164 8.01 -0.85 28.87
CA ARG A 164 9.14 -1.74 28.58
C ARG A 164 8.69 -3.19 28.42
N LYS A 165 7.93 -3.73 29.37
CA LYS A 165 7.40 -5.10 29.30
C LYS A 165 6.56 -5.32 28.05
N ARG A 166 5.65 -4.39 27.73
CA ARG A 166 4.82 -4.47 26.52
C ARG A 166 5.65 -4.43 25.23
N TYR A 167 6.70 -3.62 25.20
CA TYR A 167 7.64 -3.59 24.10
C TYR A 167 8.37 -4.92 23.94
N GLU A 168 8.88 -5.49 25.04
CA GLU A 168 9.57 -6.77 25.01
C GLU A 168 8.65 -7.90 24.54
N THR A 169 7.40 -7.94 25.01
CA THR A 169 6.38 -8.88 24.53
C THR A 169 6.15 -8.72 23.03
N ALA A 170 5.98 -7.49 22.54
CA ALA A 170 5.81 -7.20 21.12
C ALA A 170 6.97 -7.72 20.24
N ILE A 171 8.21 -7.56 20.71
CA ILE A 171 9.39 -8.09 20.01
C ILE A 171 9.43 -9.61 20.05
N THR A 172 9.03 -10.23 21.18
CA THR A 172 8.94 -11.69 21.29
C THR A 172 7.90 -12.26 20.33
N ASP A 173 6.72 -11.63 20.23
CA ASP A 173 5.67 -12.05 19.30
C ASP A 173 6.13 -11.95 17.84
N ALA A 174 6.81 -10.85 17.49
CA ALA A 174 7.43 -10.69 16.18
C ALA A 174 8.52 -11.74 15.92
N TRP A 175 9.30 -12.12 16.94
CA TRP A 175 10.31 -13.17 16.83
C TRP A 175 9.71 -14.56 16.62
N ILE A 176 8.59 -14.87 17.27
CA ILE A 176 7.84 -16.09 17.02
C ILE A 176 7.35 -16.09 15.57
N ALA A 177 6.73 -15.01 15.11
CA ALA A 177 6.22 -14.90 13.75
C ALA A 177 7.30 -14.96 12.65
N ALA A 178 8.50 -14.47 12.93
CA ALA A 178 9.61 -14.52 11.97
C ALA A 178 10.23 -15.92 11.83
N ASN A 179 10.14 -16.76 12.86
CA ASN A 179 10.72 -18.11 12.89
C ASN A 179 9.68 -19.23 12.72
N THR A 180 8.43 -18.87 12.40
CA THR A 180 7.34 -19.79 12.08
C THR A 180 7.29 -20.03 10.57
#